data_AF-A0A938SSM3-F1
#
_entry.id   AF-A0A938SSM3-F1
#
_cell.length_a   1.000
_cell.length_b   1.000
_cell.length_c   1.000
_cell.angle_alpha   90.00
_cell.angle_beta   90.00
_cell.angle_gamma   90.00
#
_symmetry.space_group_name_H-M   'P 1'
#
loop_
_entity.id
_entity.type
_entity.pdbx_description
1 polymer ?
#
loop_
_entity_poly.entity_id
_entity_poly.type
_entity_poly.pdbx_seq_one_letter_code
_entity_poly.pdbx_strand_id
1 'polypeptide(L)'
;MDCDADWPDGCRVIVEPLRGHETFGLSEEDWDDSPEAISAWLRWYDSLEPLDFSPEEQADWTRWRNQLQVYERSQGDARFRGLFE
;
A
#
# COMPACT_ATOMS: atom_id res chain seq x y z
N MET A 1 -9.84 -0.26 -10.66
CA MET A 1 -10.13 -1.52 -11.38
C MET A 1 -9.23 -1.51 -12.59
N ASP A 2 -8.21 -2.36 -12.61
CA ASP A 2 -7.33 -2.51 -13.77
C ASP A 2 -8.04 -3.47 -14.72
N CYS A 3 -8.64 -2.93 -15.78
CA CYS A 3 -9.14 -3.71 -16.90
C CYS A 3 -8.07 -3.79 -17.98
N ASP A 4 -8.01 -4.91 -18.70
CA ASP A 4 -7.18 -5.03 -19.89
C ASP A 4 -7.60 -3.95 -20.89
N ALA A 5 -6.63 -3.13 -21.28
CA ALA A 5 -6.87 -2.10 -22.26
C ALA A 5 -6.91 -2.76 -23.66
N ASP A 6 -8.02 -2.56 -24.36
CA ASP A 6 -8.32 -3.13 -25.67
C ASP A 6 -7.49 -2.45 -26.78
N TRP A 7 -6.19 -2.72 -26.81
CA TRP A 7 -5.26 -2.19 -27.80
C TRP A 7 -5.17 -3.11 -29.02
N PRO A 8 -5.16 -2.56 -30.25
CA PRO A 8 -5.04 -3.36 -31.46
C PRO A 8 -3.64 -4.00 -31.57
N ASP A 9 -3.62 -5.22 -32.12
CA ASP A 9 -2.39 -5.98 -32.36
C ASP A 9 -1.39 -5.19 -33.23
N GLY A 10 -0.13 -5.16 -32.81
CA GLY A 10 0.95 -4.47 -33.53
C GLY A 10 1.01 -2.95 -33.27
N CYS A 11 0.23 -2.42 -32.33
CA CYS A 11 0.30 -1.02 -31.94
C CYS A 11 1.64 -0.67 -31.26
N ARG A 12 2.19 0.50 -31.58
CA ARG A 12 3.35 1.06 -30.88
C ARG A 12 2.88 1.74 -29.60
N VAL A 13 3.31 1.21 -28.45
CA VAL A 13 3.09 1.83 -27.14
C VAL A 13 4.27 2.75 -26.81
N ILE A 14 3.98 3.98 -26.38
CA ILE A 14 4.96 4.91 -25.83
C ILE A 14 4.59 5.12 -24.37
N VAL A 15 5.50 4.76 -23.46
CA VAL A 15 5.35 4.99 -22.03
C VAL A 15 6.26 6.15 -21.66
N GLU A 16 5.67 7.25 -21.22
CA GLU A 16 6.40 8.41 -20.74
C GLU A 16 6.17 8.58 -19.24
N PRO A 17 7.20 8.91 -18.45
CA PRO A 17 7.01 9.28 -17.06
C PRO A 17 6.10 10.51 -16.98
N LEU A 18 4.99 10.40 -16.25
CA LEU A 18 4.17 11.56 -15.93
C LEU A 18 5.03 12.53 -15.11
N ARG A 19 5.44 13.65 -15.69
CA ARG A 19 6.16 14.69 -14.96
C ARG A 19 5.16 15.58 -14.25
N GLY A 20 5.25 15.61 -12.92
CA GLY A 20 4.27 16.27 -12.06
C GLY A 20 3.32 15.25 -11.44
N HIS A 21 3.86 14.39 -10.58
CA HIS A 21 3.04 13.85 -9.52
C HIS A 21 2.83 15.01 -8.53
N GLU A 22 1.61 15.50 -8.40
CA GLU A 22 1.18 15.89 -7.05
C GLU A 22 1.39 14.64 -6.20
N THR A 23 2.30 14.70 -5.24
CA THR A 23 2.43 13.65 -4.24
C THR A 23 1.07 13.50 -3.60
N PHE A 24 0.49 12.30 -3.64
CA PHE A 24 -0.70 12.03 -2.86
C PHE A 24 -0.29 12.04 -1.40
N GLY A 25 -0.74 13.05 -0.66
CA GLY A 25 -0.39 13.25 0.75
C GLY A 25 0.65 14.36 0.96
N LEU A 26 1.13 14.45 2.21
CA LEU A 26 2.14 15.42 2.61
C LEU A 26 3.53 14.88 2.26
N SER A 27 4.44 15.76 1.81
CA SER A 27 5.85 15.40 1.71
C SER A 27 6.45 15.22 3.12
N GLU A 28 7.62 14.58 3.22
CA GLU A 28 8.34 14.48 4.50
C GLU A 28 8.68 15.87 5.07
N GLU A 29 8.92 16.85 4.21
CA GLU A 29 9.20 18.23 4.59
C GLU A 29 7.96 18.96 5.11
N ASP A 30 6.77 18.55 4.66
CA ASP A 30 5.47 19.10 5.08
C ASP A 30 4.88 18.39 6.31
N TRP A 31 5.58 17.38 6.83
CA TRP A 31 5.13 16.61 7.99
C TRP A 31 5.41 17.37 9.30
N ASP A 32 4.35 17.75 10.00
CA ASP A 32 4.43 18.50 11.25
C ASP A 32 4.45 17.57 12.48
N ASP A 33 5.62 17.48 13.12
CA ASP A 33 5.85 16.72 14.36
C ASP A 33 5.73 17.57 15.65
N SER A 34 5.16 18.77 15.56
CA SER A 34 4.89 19.58 16.76
C SER A 34 3.95 18.84 17.73
N PRO A 35 4.08 19.06 19.06
CA PRO A 35 3.17 18.46 20.04
C PRO A 35 1.69 18.72 19.75
N GLU A 36 1.38 19.89 19.19
CA GLU A 36 0.04 20.32 18.79
C GLU A 36 -0.49 19.51 17.61
N ALA A 37 0.33 19.30 16.57
CA ALA A 37 0.00 18.48 15.41
C ALA A 37 -0.22 17.01 15.81
N ILE A 38 0.67 16.44 16.62
CA ILE A 38 0.52 15.08 17.16
C ILE A 38 -0.78 14.96 17.95
N SER A 39 -1.09 15.95 18.79
CA SER A 39 -2.35 15.96 19.55
C SER A 39 -3.59 16.04 18.65
N ALA A 40 -3.51 16.75 17.52
CA ALA A 40 -4.58 16.81 16.53
C ALA A 40 -4.78 15.46 15.83
N TRP A 41 -3.70 14.79 15.45
CA TRP A 41 -3.73 13.45 14.87
C TRP A 41 -4.34 12.42 15.81
N LEU A 42 -3.96 12.44 17.10
CA LEU A 42 -4.54 11.54 18.10
C LEU A 42 -6.04 11.77 18.27
N ARG A 43 -6.50 13.02 18.36
CA ARG A 43 -7.95 13.32 18.42
C ARG A 43 -8.69 12.84 17.19
N TRP A 44 -8.10 12.99 16.00
CA TRP A 44 -8.68 12.47 14.77
C TRP A 44 -8.76 10.94 14.78
N TYR A 45 -7.68 10.26 15.19
CA TYR A 45 -7.63 8.81 15.29
C TYR A 45 -8.68 8.27 16.27
N ASP A 46 -8.83 8.90 17.44
CA ASP A 46 -9.83 8.53 18.44
C ASP A 46 -11.28 8.78 17.97
N SER A 47 -11.47 9.61 16.94
CA SER A 47 -12.79 9.88 16.35
C SER A 47 -13.22 8.84 15.31
N LEU A 48 -12.32 7.95 14.90
CA LEU A 48 -12.61 6.92 13.90
C LEU A 48 -13.55 5.87 14.48
N GLU A 49 -14.53 5.45 13.69
CA GLU A 49 -15.41 4.35 14.05
C GLU A 49 -14.60 3.03 14.07
N PRO A 50 -14.73 2.21 15.13
CA PRO A 50 -14.10 0.90 15.16
C PRO A 50 -14.57 0.04 13.98
N LEU A 51 -13.62 -0.59 13.30
CA LEU A 51 -13.94 -1.54 12.25
C LEU A 51 -14.47 -2.84 12.87
N ASP A 52 -15.76 -3.10 12.67
CA ASP A 52 -16.41 -4.35 13.08
C ASP A 52 -16.39 -5.35 11.92
N PHE A 53 -15.94 -6.56 12.19
CA PHE A 53 -15.89 -7.65 11.22
C PHE A 53 -16.93 -8.70 11.57
N SER A 54 -17.70 -9.15 10.59
CA SER A 54 -18.46 -10.38 10.76
C SER A 54 -17.51 -11.57 11.01
N PRO A 55 -17.99 -12.65 11.65
CA PRO A 55 -17.18 -13.85 11.87
C PRO A 55 -16.60 -14.45 10.57
N GLU A 56 -17.32 -14.32 9.46
CA GLU A 56 -16.89 -14.82 8.14
C GLU A 56 -15.75 -13.96 7.58
N GLU A 57 -15.90 -12.64 7.56
CA GLU A 57 -14.84 -11.72 7.10
C GLU A 57 -13.59 -11.84 7.97
N GLN A 58 -13.76 -12.06 9.28
CA GLN A 58 -12.63 -12.26 10.18
C GLN A 58 -11.87 -13.55 9.84
N ALA A 59 -12.56 -14.62 9.46
CA ALA A 59 -11.97 -15.89 9.03
C ALA A 59 -11.22 -15.74 7.71
N ASP A 60 -11.81 -15.03 6.75
CA ASP A 60 -11.18 -14.75 5.45
C ASP A 60 -9.93 -13.89 5.61
N TRP A 61 -9.98 -12.84 6.42
CA TRP A 61 -8.83 -12.01 6.74
C TRP A 61 -7.70 -12.82 7.38
N THR A 62 -8.04 -13.73 8.30
CA THR A 62 -7.07 -14.61 8.97
C THR A 62 -6.45 -15.59 7.99
N ARG A 63 -7.26 -16.18 7.11
CA ARG A 63 -6.78 -17.10 6.07
C ARG A 63 -5.80 -16.40 5.13
N TRP A 64 -6.14 -15.19 4.67
CA TRP A 64 -5.28 -14.40 3.81
C TRP A 64 -3.95 -14.03 4.49
N ARG A 65 -3.99 -13.54 5.74
CA ARG A 65 -2.76 -13.25 6.51
C ARG A 65 -1.85 -14.46 6.66
N ASN A 66 -2.42 -15.64 6.90
CA ASN A 66 -1.63 -16.88 6.99
C ASN A 66 -0.97 -17.25 5.66
N GLN A 67 -1.65 -17.04 4.53
CA GLN A 67 -1.07 -17.27 3.21
C GLN A 67 0.08 -16.31 2.93
N LEU A 68 -0.08 -15.03 3.24
CA LEU A 68 1.00 -14.04 3.11
C LEU A 68 2.22 -14.41 3.96
N GLN A 69 2.01 -14.80 5.21
CA GLN A 69 3.13 -15.18 6.08
C GLN A 69 3.90 -16.40 5.53
N VAL A 70 3.20 -17.38 4.96
CA VAL A 70 3.84 -18.55 4.32
C VAL A 70 4.61 -18.11 3.07
N TYR A 71 4.02 -17.25 2.25
CA TYR A 71 4.66 -16.71 1.04
C TYR A 71 5.90 -15.87 1.37
N GLU A 72 5.83 -14.95 2.33
CA GLU A 72 6.96 -14.14 2.76
C GLU A 72 8.10 -14.99 3.30
N ARG A 73 7.77 -16.04 4.06
CA ARG A 73 8.76 -16.99 4.58
C ARG A 73 9.43 -17.77 3.46
N SER A 74 8.69 -18.17 2.41
CA SER A 74 9.27 -18.90 1.27
C SER A 74 10.09 -18.01 0.34
N GLN A 75 9.76 -16.72 0.24
CA GLN A 75 10.48 -15.72 -0.58
C GLN A 75 11.63 -15.02 0.14
N GLY A 76 11.73 -15.16 1.47
CA GLY A 76 12.72 -14.47 2.30
C GLY A 76 14.18 -14.75 1.93
N ASP A 77 14.47 -15.92 1.34
CA ASP A 77 15.81 -16.30 0.88
C ASP A 77 16.14 -15.76 -0.53
N ALA A 78 15.15 -15.45 -1.35
CA ALA A 78 15.35 -15.00 -2.73
C ALA A 78 15.53 -13.48 -2.84
N ARG A 79 14.88 -12.71 -1.95
CA ARG A 79 14.81 -11.24 -2.02
C ARG A 79 16.13 -10.49 -1.79
N PHE A 80 17.12 -11.11 -1.15
CA PHE A 80 18.43 -10.50 -0.88
C PHE A 80 19.57 -11.10 -1.72
N ARG A 81 19.28 -12.07 -2.59
CA ARG A 81 20.29 -12.69 -3.46
C ARG A 81 20.61 -11.74 -4.62
N GLY A 82 21.87 -11.27 -4.67
CA GLY A 82 22.37 -10.35 -5.71
C GLY A 82 22.24 -8.86 -5.38
N LEU A 83 21.77 -8.48 -4.18
CA LEU A 83 21.65 -7.07 -3.78
C LEU A 83 22.97 -6.48 -3.24
N PHE A 84 23.96 -7.33 -2.97
CA PHE A 84 25.27 -6.96 -2.41
C PHE A 84 26.44 -7.61 -3.17
N GLU A 85 26.22 -8.05 -4.41
CA GLU A 85 27.28 -8.46 -5.36
C GLU A 85 27.63 -7.30 -6.30
#